data_AF-A0A1A8NZW6-F1
#
_entry.id   AF-A0A1A8NZW6-F1
#
_cell.length_a   1.000
_cell.length_b   1.000
_cell.length_c   1.000
_cell.angle_alpha   90.00
_cell.angle_beta   90.00
_cell.angle_gamma   90.00
#
_symmetry.space_group_name_H-M   'P 1'
#
loop_
_entity.id
_entity.type
_entity.pdbx_description
1 polymer ?
#
loop_
_entity_poly.entity_id
_entity_poly.type
_entity_poly.pdbx_seq_one_letter_code
_entity_poly.pdbx_strand_id
1 'polypeptide(L)'
;GLYGVECRTTDHYAAGMRQLYRVWFCPGKSKKQKHKEPTKVVQYFISAEEQEWDYSPSRKWELEFFQTSEANSPGNIFVGKGPDRIGSRYKKAVYREYTDDTFSVRKNRQPHEQHLGILGPCIYAMAG
;
A
#
# COMPACT_ATOMS: atom_id res chain seq x y z
N GLY A 1 2.58 -20.06 19.35
CA GLY A 1 3.45 -19.98 18.17
C GLY A 1 4.69 -19.15 18.45
N LEU A 2 5.60 -19.07 17.50
CA LEU A 2 6.72 -18.11 17.50
C LEU A 2 6.29 -16.89 16.68
N TYR A 3 6.42 -15.69 17.24
CA TYR A 3 5.92 -14.46 16.65
C TYR A 3 6.98 -13.36 16.69
N GLY A 4 6.94 -12.44 15.72
CA GLY A 4 7.80 -11.27 15.67
C GLY A 4 7.30 -10.13 16.55
N VAL A 5 8.22 -9.44 17.21
CA VAL A 5 8.04 -8.10 17.76
C VAL A 5 9.10 -7.23 17.09
N GLU A 6 8.65 -6.29 16.27
CA GLU A 6 9.52 -5.51 15.40
C GLU A 6 9.14 -4.04 15.43
N CYS A 7 10.14 -3.18 15.26
CA CYS A 7 9.89 -1.79 14.93
C CYS A 7 9.52 -1.68 13.45
N ARG A 8 8.46 -0.93 13.14
CA ARG A 8 7.98 -0.73 11.76
C ARG A 8 8.62 0.48 11.08
N THR A 9 9.45 1.25 11.79
CA THR A 9 10.29 2.30 11.19
C THR A 9 11.39 1.63 10.35
N THR A 10 11.51 2.04 9.08
CA THR A 10 12.31 1.31 8.08
C THR A 10 13.79 1.17 8.45
N ASP A 11 14.41 2.26 8.89
CA ASP A 11 15.82 2.30 9.28
C ASP A 11 16.08 1.48 10.56
N HIS A 12 15.21 1.58 11.56
CA HIS A 12 15.30 0.77 12.78
C HIS A 12 15.15 -0.73 12.48
N TYR A 13 14.21 -1.09 11.61
CA TYR A 13 14.01 -2.48 11.18
C TYR A 13 15.26 -3.01 10.48
N ALA A 14 15.80 -2.25 9.52
CA ALA A 14 17.00 -2.60 8.78
C ALA A 14 18.24 -2.69 9.69
N ALA A 15 18.32 -1.83 10.71
CA ALA A 15 19.36 -1.85 11.73
C ALA A 15 19.20 -2.99 12.77
N GLY A 16 18.15 -3.81 12.66
CA GLY A 16 17.99 -5.03 13.47
C GLY A 16 17.07 -4.89 14.68
N MET A 17 16.24 -3.85 14.77
CA MET A 17 15.24 -3.68 15.84
C MET A 17 14.03 -4.63 15.65
N ARG A 18 14.30 -5.93 15.77
CA ARG A 18 13.35 -7.02 15.64
C ARG A 18 13.75 -8.18 16.55
N GLN A 19 12.77 -8.76 17.21
CA GLN A 19 12.94 -9.89 18.13
C GLN A 19 11.81 -10.90 17.94
N LEU A 20 11.99 -12.08 18.52
CA LEU A 20 10.99 -13.15 18.50
C LEU A 20 10.53 -13.43 19.93
N TYR A 21 9.23 -13.66 20.11
CA TYR A 21 8.68 -14.19 21.35
C TYR A 21 7.89 -15.46 21.06
N ARG A 22 7.87 -16.36 22.05
CA ARG A 22 7.21 -17.65 21.92
C ARG A 22 6.02 -17.74 22.86
N VAL A 23 4.85 -17.95 22.29
CA VAL A 23 3.63 -18.32 23.02
C VAL A 23 3.53 -19.83 23.04
N TRP A 24 3.70 -20.41 24.23
CA TRP A 24 3.56 -21.84 24.45
C TRP A 24 2.09 -22.22 24.68
N PHE A 25 1.73 -23.44 24.28
CA PHE A 25 0.50 -24.05 24.75
C PHE A 25 0.65 -24.39 26.23
N CYS A 26 -0.27 -23.91 27.07
CA CYS A 26 -0.30 -24.19 28.50
C CYS A 26 -1.38 -25.24 28.78
N PRO A 27 -1.01 -26.51 29.07
CA PRO A 27 -1.98 -27.56 29.41
C PRO A 27 -2.86 -27.13 30.59
N GLY A 28 -4.16 -27.45 30.53
CA GLY A 28 -5.11 -27.15 31.61
C GLY A 28 -5.57 -25.70 31.73
N LYS A 29 -4.96 -24.73 31.00
CA LYS A 29 -5.37 -23.32 30.99
C LYS A 29 -6.02 -22.87 29.68
N SER A 30 -6.29 -23.78 28.76
CA SER A 30 -6.96 -23.44 27.50
C SER A 30 -8.43 -23.12 27.75
N LYS A 31 -8.81 -21.83 27.71
CA LYS A 31 -10.20 -21.49 27.39
C LYS A 31 -10.46 -22.05 25.99
N LYS A 32 -11.42 -22.97 25.84
CA LYS A 32 -11.89 -23.37 24.51
C LYS A 32 -12.54 -22.14 23.88
N GLN A 33 -11.76 -21.33 23.18
CA GLN A 33 -12.34 -20.38 22.24
C GLN A 33 -13.06 -21.25 21.21
N LYS A 34 -14.39 -21.21 21.24
CA LYS A 34 -15.17 -21.77 20.14
C LYS A 34 -14.73 -20.98 18.92
N HIS A 35 -13.94 -21.60 18.04
CA HIS A 35 -13.73 -21.08 16.70
C HIS A 35 -15.13 -20.98 16.10
N LYS A 36 -15.63 -19.75 16.03
CA LYS A 36 -16.90 -19.48 15.41
C LYS A 36 -16.61 -19.50 13.92
N GLU A 37 -17.19 -20.47 13.21
CA GLU A 37 -17.08 -20.52 11.77
C GLU A 37 -17.46 -19.16 11.19
N PRO A 38 -16.71 -18.66 10.19
CA PRO A 38 -16.98 -17.35 9.61
C PRO A 38 -18.42 -17.34 9.08
N THR A 39 -19.23 -16.43 9.60
CA THR A 39 -20.65 -16.28 9.21
C THR A 39 -20.80 -15.78 7.77
N LYS A 40 -19.79 -15.10 7.24
CA LYS A 40 -19.72 -14.64 5.85
C LYS A 40 -18.27 -14.62 5.39
N VAL A 41 -18.01 -15.24 4.24
CA VAL A 41 -16.72 -15.16 3.54
C VAL A 41 -16.82 -14.09 2.46
N VAL A 42 -15.83 -13.19 2.42
CA VAL A 42 -15.67 -12.20 1.33
C VAL A 42 -14.35 -12.50 0.65
N GLN A 43 -14.40 -12.75 -0.65
CA GLN A 43 -13.23 -13.10 -1.46
C GLN A 43 -12.82 -11.91 -2.33
N TYR A 44 -11.52 -11.63 -2.37
CA TYR A 44 -10.91 -10.58 -3.19
C TYR A 44 -9.83 -11.21 -4.07
N PHE A 45 -9.75 -10.78 -5.32
CA PHE A 45 -8.71 -11.19 -6.26
C PHE A 45 -7.78 -10.01 -6.47
N ILE A 46 -6.59 -10.04 -5.88
CA ILE A 46 -5.65 -8.90 -5.87
C ILE A 46 -4.30 -9.36 -6.42
N SER A 47 -3.78 -8.64 -7.41
CA SER A 47 -2.45 -8.88 -7.98
C SER A 47 -1.54 -7.68 -7.76
N ALA A 48 -0.23 -7.93 -7.66
CA ALA A 48 0.80 -6.89 -7.70
C ALA A 48 1.30 -6.74 -9.15
N GLU A 49 1.04 -5.57 -9.75
CA GLU A 49 1.41 -5.27 -11.13
C GLU A 49 2.45 -4.15 -11.20
N GLU A 50 3.35 -4.22 -12.18
CA GLU A 50 4.26 -3.11 -12.48
C GLU A 50 3.51 -2.02 -13.26
N GLN A 51 3.63 -0.78 -12.81
CA GLN A 51 3.01 0.38 -13.43
C GLN A 51 3.97 1.58 -13.42
N GLU A 52 4.01 2.36 -14.50
CA GLU A 52 4.62 3.69 -14.46
C GLU A 52 3.74 4.62 -13.63
N TRP A 53 4.28 5.12 -12.52
CA TRP A 53 3.58 5.98 -11.58
C TRP A 53 4.11 7.41 -11.68
N ASP A 54 3.23 8.36 -12.00
CA ASP A 54 3.53 9.79 -12.03
C ASP A 54 3.04 10.45 -10.74
N TYR A 55 3.98 10.92 -9.91
CA TYR A 55 3.65 11.60 -8.64
C TYR A 55 3.11 13.02 -8.84
N SER A 56 3.35 13.63 -9.99
CA SER A 56 2.82 14.96 -10.32
C SER A 56 2.41 14.99 -11.79
N PRO A 57 1.27 14.35 -12.15
CA PRO A 57 0.79 14.30 -13.53
C PRO A 57 0.51 15.68 -14.14
N SER A 58 0.27 16.69 -13.28
CA SER A 58 0.08 18.08 -13.65
C SER A 58 0.73 18.98 -12.60
N ARG A 59 1.60 19.88 -13.05
CA ARG A 59 2.22 20.90 -12.18
C ARG A 59 1.40 22.18 -12.06
N LYS A 60 0.23 22.28 -12.71
CA LYS A 60 -0.57 23.52 -12.75
C LYS A 60 -0.91 24.05 -11.35
N TRP A 61 -1.40 23.18 -10.48
CA TRP A 61 -1.78 23.55 -9.11
C TRP A 61 -0.58 24.05 -8.30
N GLU A 62 0.56 23.36 -8.40
CA GLU A 62 1.82 23.74 -7.75
C GLU A 62 2.28 25.14 -8.20
N LEU A 63 2.32 25.38 -9.50
CA LEU A 63 2.82 26.64 -10.07
C LEU A 63 1.89 27.82 -9.81
N GLU A 64 0.57 27.58 -9.84
CA GLU A 64 -0.43 28.60 -9.48
C GLU A 64 -0.35 28.96 -8.00
N PHE A 65 -0.22 27.95 -7.13
CA PHE A 65 -0.12 28.15 -5.68
C PHE A 65 1.14 28.94 -5.29
N PHE A 66 2.29 28.59 -5.87
CA PHE A 66 3.56 29.27 -5.58
C PHE A 66 3.84 30.49 -6.47
N GLN A 67 2.97 30.80 -7.44
CA GLN A 67 3.12 31.91 -8.40
C GLN A 67 4.52 31.97 -9.03
N THR A 68 5.01 30.82 -9.50
CA THR A 68 6.41 30.67 -9.90
C THR A 68 6.56 29.83 -11.16
N SER A 69 7.77 29.83 -11.73
CA SER A 69 8.12 28.96 -12.85
C SER A 69 8.50 27.56 -12.34
N GLU A 70 8.48 26.58 -13.24
CA GLU A 70 8.88 25.21 -12.92
C GLU A 70 10.26 25.09 -12.28
N ALA A 71 11.22 25.89 -12.74
CA ALA A 71 12.60 25.87 -12.26
C ALA A 71 12.72 26.38 -10.81
N ASN A 72 11.89 27.37 -10.46
CA ASN A 72 11.94 28.09 -9.18
C ASN A 72 10.94 27.53 -8.16
N SER A 73 10.11 26.57 -8.54
CA SER A 73 9.16 25.95 -7.61
C SER A 73 9.88 25.09 -6.56
N PRO A 74 9.46 25.12 -5.28
CA PRO A 74 9.97 24.23 -4.24
C PRO A 74 9.86 22.74 -4.60
N GLY A 75 8.87 22.36 -5.41
CA GLY A 75 8.69 20.97 -5.85
C GLY A 75 9.71 20.51 -6.90
N ASN A 76 10.40 21.43 -7.57
CA ASN A 76 11.29 21.14 -8.70
C ASN A 76 12.45 20.19 -8.32
N ILE A 77 12.90 20.23 -7.08
CA ILE A 77 13.96 19.32 -6.60
C ILE A 77 13.50 17.85 -6.59
N PHE A 78 12.19 17.59 -6.51
CA PHE A 78 11.61 16.25 -6.46
C PHE A 78 11.06 15.79 -7.81
N VAL A 79 10.36 16.68 -8.53
CA VAL A 79 9.62 16.33 -9.76
C VAL A 79 10.28 16.80 -11.04
N GLY A 80 11.26 17.72 -10.95
CA GLY A 80 11.97 18.26 -12.09
C GLY A 80 12.84 17.22 -12.79
N LYS A 81 12.74 17.15 -14.12
CA LYS A 81 13.57 16.26 -14.95
C LYS A 81 14.88 16.95 -15.33
N GLY A 82 15.96 16.19 -15.42
CA GLY A 82 17.28 16.70 -15.81
C GLY A 82 18.24 15.59 -16.23
N PRO A 83 19.47 15.91 -16.64
CA PRO A 83 20.47 14.92 -17.04
C PRO A 83 20.77 13.86 -15.97
N ASP A 84 20.64 14.26 -14.71
CA ASP A 84 20.91 13.50 -13.48
C ASP A 84 19.65 13.28 -12.61
N ARG A 85 18.46 13.62 -13.13
CA ARG A 85 17.20 13.56 -12.38
C ARG A 85 16.10 12.87 -13.18
N ILE A 86 15.54 11.80 -12.59
CA ILE A 86 14.48 10.98 -13.18
C ILE A 86 13.21 11.80 -13.47
N GLY A 87 12.87 12.73 -12.57
CA GLY A 87 11.64 13.52 -12.62
C GLY A 87 10.51 12.92 -11.79
N SER A 88 9.26 13.11 -12.20
CA SER A 88 8.07 12.70 -11.43
C SER A 88 7.61 11.25 -11.66
N ARG A 89 8.13 10.58 -12.69
CA ARG A 89 7.66 9.26 -13.16
C ARG A 89 8.61 8.14 -12.77
N TYR A 90 8.07 7.11 -12.13
CA TYR A 90 8.84 5.97 -11.63
C TYR A 90 8.11 4.67 -11.90
N LYS A 91 8.84 3.61 -12.27
CA LYS A 91 8.30 2.26 -12.28
C LYS A 91 8.02 1.81 -10.84
N LYS A 92 6.80 1.38 -10.53
CA LYS A 92 6.37 0.90 -9.20
C LYS A 92 5.63 -0.43 -9.33
N ALA A 93 5.62 -1.23 -8.26
CA ALA A 93 4.72 -2.35 -8.11
C ALA A 93 3.51 -1.91 -7.26
N VAL A 94 2.29 -2.08 -7.78
CA VAL A 94 1.05 -1.61 -7.15
C VAL A 94 0.02 -2.73 -7.07
N TYR A 95 -0.77 -2.74 -6.00
CA TYR A 95 -1.86 -3.71 -5.86
C TYR A 95 -3.11 -3.27 -6.63
N ARG A 96 -3.71 -4.18 -7.40
CA ARG A 96 -4.97 -3.98 -8.13
C ARG A 96 -5.93 -5.14 -7.97
N GLU A 97 -7.21 -4.82 -7.97
CA GLU A 97 -8.30 -5.79 -7.86
C GLU A 97 -8.74 -6.30 -9.24
N TYR A 98 -9.07 -7.58 -9.29
CA TYR A 98 -9.59 -8.32 -10.42
C TYR A 98 -10.96 -8.91 -10.07
N THR A 99 -11.71 -9.31 -11.09
CA THR A 99 -13.08 -9.82 -10.93
C THR A 99 -13.13 -11.24 -10.38
N ASP A 100 -12.11 -12.05 -10.68
CA ASP A 100 -12.05 -13.48 -10.43
C ASP A 100 -10.60 -14.01 -10.36
N ASP A 101 -10.47 -15.30 -10.11
CA ASP A 101 -9.21 -16.03 -9.94
C ASP A 101 -8.40 -16.18 -11.23
N THR A 102 -8.96 -15.83 -12.40
CA THR A 102 -8.21 -15.87 -13.66
C THR A 102 -7.29 -14.67 -13.82
N PHE A 103 -7.51 -13.60 -13.04
CA PHE A 103 -6.80 -12.32 -13.16
C PHE A 103 -6.79 -11.74 -14.58
N SER A 104 -7.81 -12.06 -15.39
CA SER A 104 -7.90 -11.60 -16.79
C SER A 104 -8.56 -10.23 -16.92
N VAL A 105 -9.54 -9.93 -16.04
CA VAL A 105 -10.32 -8.69 -16.10
C VAL A 105 -10.08 -7.89 -14.83
N ARG A 106 -9.44 -6.73 -15.00
CA ARG A 106 -9.23 -5.78 -13.90
C ARG A 106 -10.57 -5.16 -13.51
N LYS A 107 -10.84 -5.13 -12.20
CA LYS A 107 -12.04 -4.47 -11.68
C LYS A 107 -11.85 -2.95 -11.78
N ASN A 108 -12.78 -2.29 -12.45
CA ASN A 108 -12.73 -0.85 -12.64
C ASN A 108 -12.99 -0.13 -11.31
N ARG A 109 -12.12 0.83 -10.99
CA ARG A 109 -12.33 1.74 -9.86
C ARG A 109 -13.54 2.62 -10.14
N GLN A 110 -14.41 2.72 -9.15
CA GLN A 110 -15.55 3.61 -9.16
C GLN A 110 -15.11 5.07 -8.94
N PRO A 111 -15.94 6.07 -9.27
CA PRO A 111 -15.59 7.48 -9.07
C PRO A 111 -15.19 7.81 -7.63
N HIS A 112 -15.88 7.21 -6.65
CA HIS A 112 -15.56 7.38 -5.23
C HIS A 112 -14.24 6.75 -4.82
N GLU A 113 -13.61 5.90 -5.64
CA GLU A 113 -12.33 5.24 -5.35
C GLU A 113 -11.15 5.89 -6.10
N GLN A 114 -11.42 6.89 -6.94
CA GLN A 114 -10.39 7.57 -7.73
C GLN A 114 -9.27 8.15 -6.84
N HIS A 115 -9.65 8.63 -5.66
CA HIS A 115 -8.73 9.22 -4.67
C HIS A 115 -7.72 8.22 -4.10
N LEU A 116 -7.93 6.90 -4.22
CA LEU A 116 -7.00 5.89 -3.69
C LEU A 116 -5.61 5.98 -4.34
N GLY A 117 -5.53 6.50 -5.57
CA GLY A 117 -4.25 6.71 -6.24
C GLY A 117 -3.39 5.45 -6.23
N ILE A 118 -2.23 5.51 -5.57
CA ILE A 118 -1.25 4.41 -5.53
C ILE A 118 -1.71 3.24 -4.65
N LEU A 119 -2.61 3.49 -3.70
CA LEU A 119 -3.09 2.47 -2.75
C LEU A 119 -3.78 1.31 -3.49
N GLY A 120 -3.74 0.14 -2.86
CA GLY A 120 -4.50 -1.03 -3.30
C GLY A 120 -6.01 -0.85 -3.09
N PRO A 121 -6.82 -1.85 -3.50
CA PRO A 121 -8.24 -1.87 -3.18
C PRO A 121 -8.46 -1.96 -1.66
N CYS A 122 -9.56 -1.40 -1.18
CA CYS A 122 -9.94 -1.51 0.22
C CYS A 122 -10.48 -2.92 0.52
N ILE A 123 -9.92 -3.58 1.54
CA ILE A 123 -10.39 -4.88 2.01
C ILE A 123 -11.30 -4.65 3.21
N TYR A 124 -12.58 -5.00 3.07
CA TYR A 124 -13.58 -4.89 4.12
C TYR A 124 -13.96 -6.26 4.68
N ALA A 125 -14.09 -6.34 6.00
CA ALA A 125 -14.57 -7.50 6.74
C ALA A 125 -15.39 -7.05 7.96
N MET A 126 -16.27 -7.93 8.45
CA MET A 126 -16.99 -7.74 9.72
C MET A 126 -16.44 -8.69 10.77
N ALA A 127 -16.50 -8.29 12.05
CA ALA A 127 -16.13 -9.19 13.15
C ALA A 127 -17.01 -10.45 13.13
N GLY A 128 -16.36 -11.61 13.19
CA GLY A 128 -17.01 -12.94 13.21
C GLY A 128 -17.58 -13.32 14.56
#